data_AF-A0A843SPV3-F1
#
_entry.id   AF-A0A843SPV3-F1
#
_cell.length_a   1.000
_cell.length_b   1.000
_cell.length_c   1.000
_cell.angle_alpha   90.00
_cell.angle_beta   90.00
_cell.angle_gamma   90.00
#
_symmetry.space_group_name_H-M   'P 1'
#
loop_
_entity.id
_entity.type
_entity.pdbx_description
1 polymer ?
#
loop_
_entity_poly.entity_id
_entity_poly.type
_entity_poly.pdbx_seq_one_letter_code
_entity_poly.pdbx_strand_id
1 'polypeptide(L)'
;MLIDARSLDRQSVLKARYCVIGSGMGGAAVAQKLAAAGQDVLIVEAGGLDLGFSEDASVSADHVGRSFNMPATRCIELGGTSNQWHGICAPLDEVDFEARPWVKGSGWPIAAS
;
A
#
# COMPACT_ATOMS: atom_id res chain seq x y z
N MET A 1 -17.57 -5.36 -1.05
CA MET A 1 -17.77 -6.07 -2.34
C MET A 1 -16.40 -6.21 -2.98
N LEU A 2 -16.07 -7.38 -3.51
CA LEU A 2 -14.84 -7.60 -4.28
C LEU A 2 -15.22 -7.76 -5.74
N ILE A 3 -14.46 -7.14 -6.63
CA ILE A 3 -14.68 -7.16 -8.08
C ILE A 3 -13.36 -7.59 -8.71
N ASP A 4 -13.39 -8.64 -9.55
CA ASP A 4 -12.26 -8.95 -10.41
C ASP A 4 -12.29 -8.00 -11.61
N ALA A 5 -11.33 -7.07 -11.67
CA ALA A 5 -11.26 -6.08 -12.74
C ALA A 5 -11.08 -6.72 -14.14
N ARG A 6 -10.57 -7.95 -14.22
CA ARG A 6 -10.44 -8.70 -15.48
C ARG A 6 -11.79 -9.11 -16.07
N SER A 7 -12.84 -9.12 -15.24
CA SER A 7 -14.22 -9.40 -15.67
C SER A 7 -14.99 -8.16 -16.12
N LEU A 8 -14.44 -6.95 -15.91
CA LEU A 8 -15.07 -5.71 -16.30
C LEU A 8 -14.79 -5.39 -17.78
N ASP A 9 -15.77 -4.77 -18.45
CA ASP A 9 -15.51 -4.15 -19.74
C ASP A 9 -14.48 -3.01 -19.59
N ARG A 10 -13.63 -2.81 -20.59
CA ARG A 10 -12.57 -1.78 -20.56
C ARG A 10 -13.09 -0.35 -20.37
N GLN A 11 -14.34 -0.07 -20.75
CA GLN A 11 -14.97 1.24 -20.59
C GLN A 11 -15.77 1.36 -19.28
N SER A 12 -15.71 0.35 -18.41
CA SER A 12 -16.40 0.38 -17.12
C SER A 12 -15.88 1.52 -16.25
N VAL A 13 -16.80 2.26 -15.64
CA VAL A 13 -16.48 3.35 -14.72
C VAL A 13 -16.98 2.99 -13.33
N LEU A 14 -16.06 2.78 -12.40
CA LEU A 14 -16.34 2.70 -10.98
C LEU A 14 -16.20 4.08 -10.36
N LYS A 15 -17.18 4.48 -9.54
CA LYS A 15 -17.18 5.76 -8.84
C LYS A 15 -17.17 5.50 -7.35
N ALA A 16 -16.31 6.23 -6.65
CA ALA A 16 -16.31 6.32 -5.20
C ALA A 16 -15.91 7.73 -4.79
N ARG A 17 -16.25 8.13 -3.56
CA ARG A 17 -15.79 9.40 -3.01
C ARG A 17 -14.27 9.41 -2.80
N TYR A 18 -13.71 8.28 -2.41
CA TYR A 18 -12.27 8.09 -2.25
C TYR A 18 -11.80 6.86 -3.02
N CYS A 19 -10.70 6.99 -3.75
CA CYS A 19 -10.03 5.88 -4.41
C CYS A 19 -8.64 5.70 -3.79
N VAL A 20 -8.39 4.53 -3.21
CA VAL A 20 -7.12 4.14 -2.62
C VAL A 20 -6.45 3.16 -3.56
N ILE A 21 -5.24 3.48 -4.00
CA ILE A 21 -4.45 2.61 -4.89
C ILE A 21 -3.46 1.82 -4.03
N GLY A 22 -3.59 0.50 -4.04
CA GLY A 22 -2.83 -0.44 -3.23
C GLY A 22 -3.53 -0.80 -1.92
N SER A 23 -3.58 -2.10 -1.63
CA SER A 23 -4.21 -2.67 -0.43
C SER A 23 -3.23 -3.01 0.70
N GLY A 24 -1.95 -2.65 0.54
CA GLY A 24 -0.93 -2.81 1.57
C GLY A 24 -1.21 -2.02 2.86
N MET A 25 -0.35 -2.16 3.86
CA MET A 25 -0.57 -1.60 5.21
C MET A 25 -1.04 -0.13 5.23
N GLY A 26 -0.39 0.75 4.46
CA GLY A 26 -0.79 2.16 4.37
C GLY A 26 -2.16 2.36 3.73
N GLY A 27 -2.42 1.70 2.60
CA GLY A 27 -3.69 1.80 1.88
C GLY A 27 -4.85 1.22 2.69
N ALA A 28 -4.66 0.05 3.27
CA ALA A 28 -5.64 -0.59 4.15
C ALA A 28 -5.94 0.28 5.39
N ALA A 29 -4.92 0.86 6.02
CA ALA A 29 -5.12 1.73 7.19
C ALA A 29 -5.98 2.96 6.85
N VAL A 30 -5.69 3.64 5.72
CA VAL A 30 -6.47 4.80 5.27
C VAL A 30 -7.88 4.39 4.87
N ALA A 31 -8.03 3.34 4.06
CA ALA A 31 -9.33 2.88 3.60
C ALA A 31 -10.23 2.44 4.77
N GLN A 32 -9.66 1.74 5.75
CA GLN A 32 -10.39 1.33 6.95
C GLN A 32 -10.92 2.53 7.74
N LYS A 33 -10.09 3.57 7.92
CA LYS A 33 -10.50 4.77 8.66
C LYS A 33 -11.60 5.54 7.93
N LEU A 34 -11.48 5.67 6.61
CA LEU A 34 -12.50 6.31 5.76
C LEU A 34 -13.82 5.53 5.78
N ALA A 35 -13.77 4.21 5.62
CA ALA A 35 -14.94 3.35 5.67
C ALA A 35 -15.63 3.37 7.03
N ALA A 36 -14.86 3.35 8.14
CA ALA A 36 -15.38 3.47 9.49
C ALA A 36 -16.06 4.84 9.74
N ALA A 37 -15.63 5.89 9.03
CA ALA A 37 -16.28 7.20 9.01
C ALA A 37 -17.47 7.28 8.04
N GLY A 38 -17.98 6.14 7.55
CA GLY A 38 -19.13 6.06 6.65
C GLY A 38 -18.86 6.59 5.24
N GLN A 39 -17.60 6.72 4.84
CA GLN A 39 -17.25 7.19 3.49
C GLN A 39 -17.31 6.05 2.48
N ASP A 40 -17.66 6.41 1.25
CA ASP A 40 -17.60 5.51 0.10
C ASP A 40 -16.15 5.42 -0.42
N VAL A 41 -15.57 4.22 -0.35
CA VAL A 41 -14.16 3.97 -0.61
C VAL A 41 -14.00 2.81 -1.59
N LEU A 42 -13.30 3.08 -2.68
CA LEU A 42 -12.82 2.07 -3.62
C LEU A 42 -11.34 1.80 -3.32
N ILE A 43 -10.96 0.54 -3.16
CA ILE A 43 -9.56 0.11 -3.15
C ILE A 43 -9.27 -0.59 -4.47
N VAL A 44 -8.18 -0.21 -5.12
CA VAL A 44 -7.68 -0.86 -6.34
C VAL A 44 -6.37 -1.56 -6.00
N GLU A 45 -6.33 -2.87 -6.17
CA GLU A 45 -5.14 -3.70 -6.00
C GLU A 45 -4.80 -4.35 -7.34
N ALA A 46 -3.52 -4.40 -7.68
CA ALA A 46 -3.05 -5.06 -8.89
C ALA A 46 -3.08 -6.59 -8.73
N GLY A 47 -2.80 -7.05 -7.52
CA GLY A 47 -2.78 -8.46 -7.16
C GLY A 47 -4.15 -9.10 -6.88
N GLY A 48 -4.13 -10.43 -6.77
CA GLY A 48 -5.28 -11.26 -6.45
C GLY A 48 -5.49 -11.51 -4.96
N LEU A 49 -6.46 -12.39 -4.66
CA LEU A 49 -6.72 -12.91 -3.31
C LEU A 49 -5.82 -14.09 -2.95
N ASP A 50 -5.27 -14.77 -3.95
CA ASP A 50 -4.42 -15.94 -3.76
C ASP A 50 -3.04 -15.49 -3.27
N LEU A 51 -2.60 -16.11 -2.17
CA LEU A 51 -1.29 -15.86 -1.58
C LEU A 51 -0.22 -16.58 -2.40
N GLY A 52 0.80 -15.87 -2.88
CA GLY A 52 1.90 -16.49 -3.61
C GLY A 52 2.76 -15.53 -4.44
N PHE A 53 3.87 -16.06 -4.97
CA PHE A 53 4.68 -15.33 -5.94
C PHE A 53 3.92 -15.22 -7.25
N SER A 54 3.19 -14.12 -7.42
CA SER A 54 2.61 -13.76 -8.71
C SER A 54 3.72 -13.26 -9.62
N GLU A 55 3.99 -13.97 -10.72
CA GLU A 55 4.76 -13.45 -11.87
C GLU A 55 3.90 -12.43 -12.66
N ASP A 56 3.26 -11.49 -11.97
CA ASP A 56 2.32 -10.57 -12.60
C ASP A 56 3.07 -9.60 -13.53
N ALA A 57 3.07 -9.91 -14.82
CA ALA A 57 3.68 -9.08 -15.85
C ALA A 57 3.04 -7.68 -15.96
N SER A 58 1.92 -7.42 -15.27
CA SER A 58 1.27 -6.11 -15.24
C SER A 58 2.04 -5.06 -14.44
N VAL A 59 2.95 -5.47 -13.56
CA VAL A 59 3.76 -4.56 -12.73
C VAL A 59 5.24 -4.71 -13.08
N SER A 60 5.79 -3.71 -13.76
CA SER A 60 7.23 -3.58 -14.00
C SER A 60 7.88 -2.65 -12.98
N ALA A 61 9.14 -2.90 -12.66
CA ALA A 61 9.93 -2.01 -11.82
C ALA A 61 11.26 -1.67 -12.49
N ASP A 62 11.60 -0.39 -12.50
CA ASP A 62 12.94 0.06 -12.84
C ASP A 62 13.81 0.06 -11.57
N HIS A 63 15.01 -0.48 -11.69
CA HIS A 63 15.96 -0.56 -10.60
C HIS A 63 17.27 0.14 -10.99
N VAL A 64 17.53 1.28 -10.35
CA VAL A 64 18.73 2.10 -10.58
C VAL A 64 19.63 2.03 -9.35
N GLY A 65 20.93 1.83 -9.55
CA GLY A 65 21.92 1.74 -8.48
C GLY A 65 22.36 0.31 -8.20
N ARG A 66 22.56 -0.04 -6.92
CA ARG A 66 23.12 -1.33 -6.51
C ARG A 66 22.11 -2.45 -6.74
N SER A 67 22.47 -3.45 -7.56
CA SER A 67 21.63 -4.62 -7.83
C SER A 67 21.01 -5.21 -6.56
N PHE A 68 19.69 -5.41 -6.60
CA PHE A 68 18.90 -5.92 -5.49
C PHE A 68 17.81 -6.86 -6.04
N ASN A 69 17.52 -7.94 -5.34
CA ASN A 69 16.50 -8.91 -5.75
C ASN A 69 15.09 -8.39 -5.43
N MET A 70 14.63 -7.41 -6.21
CA MET A 70 13.34 -6.75 -6.04
C MET A 70 12.14 -7.73 -5.97
N PRO A 71 12.03 -8.77 -6.82
CA PRO A 71 10.94 -9.74 -6.74
C PRO A 71 10.76 -10.40 -5.38
N ALA A 72 11.84 -10.60 -4.62
CA ALA A 72 11.79 -11.21 -3.28
C ALA A 72 11.33 -10.25 -2.17
N THR A 73 11.06 -8.98 -2.47
CA THR A 73 10.77 -7.93 -1.47
C THR A 73 9.48 -7.18 -1.71
N ARG A 74 8.68 -7.65 -2.68
CA ARG A 74 7.38 -7.10 -3.02
C ARG A 74 6.35 -8.22 -3.04
N CYS A 75 5.10 -7.86 -2.80
CA CYS A 75 3.96 -8.77 -2.91
C CYS A 75 2.88 -8.03 -3.68
N ILE A 76 2.45 -8.60 -4.80
CA ILE A 76 1.38 -8.07 -5.64
C ILE A 76 0.16 -8.95 -5.39
N GLU A 77 -0.49 -8.71 -4.25
CA GLU A 77 -1.61 -9.48 -3.70
C GLU A 77 -2.36 -8.61 -2.69
N LEU A 78 -3.59 -8.99 -2.34
CA LEU A 78 -4.37 -8.31 -1.31
C LEU A 78 -3.60 -8.28 0.02
N GLY A 79 -3.38 -7.09 0.59
CA GLY A 79 -2.58 -6.88 1.79
C GLY A 79 -1.10 -6.59 1.52
N GLY A 80 -0.63 -6.85 0.30
CA GLY A 80 0.75 -6.57 -0.11
C GLY A 80 1.78 -7.20 0.83
N THR A 81 2.81 -6.44 1.18
CA THR A 81 3.95 -6.97 1.97
C THR A 81 3.60 -7.36 3.40
N SER A 82 2.40 -7.07 3.90
CA SER A 82 1.99 -7.55 5.22
C SER A 82 1.85 -9.08 5.28
N ASN A 83 1.59 -9.75 4.15
CA ASN A 83 1.46 -11.20 4.09
C ASN A 83 2.80 -11.94 4.25
N GLN A 84 3.92 -11.27 3.95
CA GLN A 84 5.28 -11.80 4.10
C GLN A 84 6.01 -11.25 5.33
N TRP A 85 5.36 -10.35 6.07
CA TRP A 85 5.95 -9.72 7.25
C TRP A 85 5.71 -10.57 8.50
N HIS A 86 6.73 -10.66 9.35
CA HIS A 86 6.72 -11.48 10.57
C HIS A 86 6.06 -10.80 11.78
N GLY A 87 5.32 -9.71 11.57
CA GLY A 87 4.57 -9.03 12.64
C GLY A 87 5.42 -8.22 13.62
N ILE A 88 6.69 -7.94 13.30
CA ILE A 88 7.57 -7.15 14.17
C ILE A 88 7.21 -5.66 14.06
N CYS A 89 6.42 -5.18 15.03
CA CYS A 89 6.09 -3.79 15.24
C CYS A 89 6.83 -3.24 16.46
N ALA A 90 7.77 -2.34 16.23
CA ALA A 90 8.39 -1.55 17.29
C ALA A 90 7.82 -0.11 17.25
N PRO A 91 7.62 0.54 18.41
CA PRO A 91 7.43 1.98 18.45
C PRO A 91 8.59 2.70 17.78
N LEU A 92 8.29 3.87 17.20
CA LEU A 92 9.33 4.77 16.69
C LEU A 92 10.03 5.47 17.86
N ASP A 93 11.30 5.81 17.68
CA ASP A 93 12.08 6.56 18.67
C ASP A 93 11.76 8.06 18.57
N GLU A 94 12.03 8.84 19.62
CA GLU A 94 11.79 10.30 19.64
C GLU A 94 12.41 11.02 18.42
N VAL A 95 13.61 10.60 18.02
CA VAL A 95 14.36 11.17 16.89
C VAL A 95 13.69 10.96 15.52
N ASP A 96 12.78 9.99 15.39
CA ASP A 96 12.04 9.77 14.16
C ASP A 96 11.02 10.88 13.89
N PHE A 97 10.55 11.55 14.95
CA PHE A 97 9.57 12.64 14.88
C PHE A 97 10.22 14.01 14.65
N GLU A 98 11.53 14.15 14.88
CA GLU A 98 12.25 15.41 14.83
C GLU A 98 12.38 16.01 13.41
N ALA A 99 12.26 17.33 13.32
CA ALA A 99 12.51 18.09 12.11
C ALA A 99 14.02 18.17 11.82
N ARG A 100 14.39 17.98 10.55
CA ARG A 100 15.77 18.01 10.06
C ARG A 100 15.94 19.23 9.15
N PRO A 101 16.80 20.21 9.50
CA PRO A 101 16.98 21.43 8.71
C PRO A 101 17.36 21.19 7.25
N TRP A 102 18.01 20.08 6.95
CA TRP A 102 18.46 19.70 5.61
C TRP A 102 17.44 18.88 4.80
N VAL A 103 16.30 18.49 5.38
CA VAL A 103 15.24 17.75 4.66
C VAL A 103 13.98 18.60 4.63
N LYS A 104 13.63 19.10 3.44
CA LYS A 104 12.44 19.92 3.24
C LYS A 104 11.18 19.14 3.62
N GLY A 105 10.35 19.73 4.47
CA GLY A 105 9.10 19.12 4.95
C GLY A 105 9.29 17.97 5.94
N SER A 106 10.47 17.88 6.57
CA SER A 106 10.70 16.93 7.66
C SER A 106 10.11 17.41 8.99
N GLY A 107 10.01 16.48 9.92
CA GLY A 107 9.30 16.66 11.19
C GLY A 107 7.88 16.13 11.06
N TRP A 108 7.44 15.42 12.09
CA TRP A 108 6.09 14.88 12.16
C TRP A 108 5.17 15.82 12.95
N PRO A 109 3.88 15.92 12.58
CA PRO A 109 2.88 16.68 13.35
C PRO A 109 2.40 15.94 14.62
N ILE A 110 3.08 14.85 14.98
CA ILE A 110 2.84 14.00 16.15
C ILE A 110 4.17 13.73 16.86
N ALA A 111 4.14 13.34 18.14
CA ALA A 111 5.31 13.02 18.93
C ALA A 111 5.32 11.53 19.31
N ALA A 112 6.46 11.04 19.81
CA ALA A 112 6.54 9.72 20.44
C ALA A 112 5.53 9.61 21.59
N SER A 113 4.90 8.44 21.70
CA SER A 113 3.85 8.14 22.67
C SER A 113 4.38 7.30 23.83
#